data_AF-A0A7T8GUB8-F1
#
_entry.id   AF-A0A7T8GUB8-F1
#
_cell.length_a   1.000
_cell.length_b   1.000
_cell.length_c   1.000
_cell.angle_alpha   90.00
_cell.angle_beta   90.00
_cell.angle_gamma   90.00
#
_symmetry.space_group_name_H-M   'P 1'
#
loop_
_entity.id
_entity.type
_entity.pdbx_description
1 polymer ?
#
loop_
_entity_poly.entity_id
_entity_poly.type
_entity_poly.pdbx_seq_one_letter_code
_entity_poly.pdbx_strand_id
1 'polypeptide(L)'
;MFKFRAAGHSTGYLLSFYISTDMKNSTYRVMAFDQAHLGLSREYLVKGFDAEYVNFYYDYMQRVAILLGATPEEAKKQMKESLLFEMKLAAASLPKEERRNASKLYNPMRLRDMDDLLPGVNFTNYVNKILTKDIIQVDEDERVIVGTPIYLRRLADILKKEPKRIVANYLLGRIAREGFFLLNKAAREISLSYRKNLTGTQADTPRWKKCVGASGTLGSVLGHLYMQIQHAGYGQVHQKGVQENSAR
;
A
#
# COMPACT_ATOMS: atom_id res chain seq x y z
N MET A 1 5.86 -4.81 -12.75
CA MET A 1 5.35 -5.27 -11.45
C MET A 1 6.15 -6.45 -10.88
N PHE A 2 6.27 -7.60 -11.56
CA PHE A 2 7.00 -8.78 -11.02
C PHE A 2 8.47 -8.54 -10.65
N LYS A 3 9.22 -7.79 -11.46
CA LYS A 3 10.61 -7.42 -11.13
C LYS A 3 10.72 -6.67 -9.79
N PHE A 4 9.74 -5.82 -9.48
CA PHE A 4 9.71 -5.08 -8.22
C PHE A 4 9.39 -5.99 -7.04
N ARG A 5 8.47 -6.95 -7.22
CA ARG A 5 8.17 -7.96 -6.20
C ARG A 5 9.40 -8.82 -5.88
N ALA A 6 10.14 -9.25 -6.91
CA ALA A 6 11.38 -10.00 -6.74
C ALA A 6 12.47 -9.19 -5.99
N ALA A 7 12.48 -7.87 -6.16
CA ALA A 7 13.34 -6.96 -5.41
C ALA A 7 12.79 -6.58 -4.01
N GLY A 8 11.69 -7.19 -3.57
CA GLY A 8 11.11 -6.99 -2.24
C GLY A 8 10.14 -5.81 -2.12
N HIS A 9 9.81 -5.11 -3.22
CA HIS A 9 8.84 -4.02 -3.20
C HIS A 9 7.39 -4.51 -3.19
N SER A 10 6.49 -3.64 -2.74
CA SER A 10 5.04 -3.87 -2.78
C SER A 10 4.54 -4.04 -4.22
N THR A 11 3.47 -4.81 -4.41
CA THR A 11 2.74 -4.87 -5.68
C THR A 11 1.48 -4.00 -5.67
N GLY A 12 1.16 -3.38 -4.53
CA GLY A 12 -0.11 -2.70 -4.24
C GLY A 12 -0.36 -1.36 -4.95
N TYR A 13 0.39 -1.01 -5.99
CA TYR A 13 0.36 0.33 -6.59
C TYR A 13 -0.76 0.55 -7.62
N LEU A 14 -1.22 -0.52 -8.30
CA LEU A 14 -2.34 -0.46 -9.26
C LEU A 14 -3.55 -1.26 -8.76
N LEU A 15 -3.30 -2.34 -8.06
CA LEU A 15 -4.29 -3.16 -7.36
C LEU A 15 -3.61 -3.74 -6.13
N SER A 16 -4.33 -3.87 -5.03
CA SER A 16 -3.81 -4.50 -3.82
C SER A 16 -4.04 -6.01 -3.88
N PHE A 17 -3.07 -6.77 -3.37
CA PHE A 17 -3.16 -8.22 -3.18
C PHE A 17 -2.63 -8.56 -1.79
N TYR A 18 -3.40 -9.34 -1.03
CA TYR A 18 -3.01 -9.78 0.30
C TYR A 18 -3.75 -11.07 0.68
N ILE A 19 -3.23 -11.77 1.69
CA ILE A 19 -3.91 -12.92 2.30
C ILE A 19 -4.57 -12.42 3.58
N SER A 20 -5.87 -12.67 3.72
CA SER A 20 -6.63 -12.32 4.93
C SER A 20 -7.44 -13.50 5.45
N THR A 21 -7.96 -13.37 6.66
CA THR A 21 -8.99 -14.29 7.17
C THR A 21 -10.28 -14.12 6.36
N ASP A 22 -10.96 -15.21 6.03
CA ASP A 22 -12.28 -15.13 5.39
C ASP A 22 -13.31 -14.60 6.42
N MET A 23 -13.96 -13.50 6.07
CA MET A 23 -14.95 -12.83 6.93
C MET A 23 -16.14 -13.73 7.29
N LYS A 24 -16.51 -14.68 6.42
CA LYS A 24 -17.61 -15.62 6.67
C LYS A 24 -17.15 -16.96 7.24
N ASN A 25 -15.84 -17.23 7.24
CA ASN A 25 -15.29 -18.44 7.83
C ASN A 25 -13.89 -18.20 8.39
N SER A 26 -13.83 -17.90 9.69
CA SER A 26 -12.59 -17.47 10.34
C SER A 26 -11.52 -18.56 10.45
N THR A 27 -11.85 -19.82 10.16
CA THR A 27 -10.88 -20.92 10.14
C THR A 27 -10.08 -20.99 8.83
N TYR A 28 -10.51 -20.26 7.79
CA TYR A 28 -9.84 -20.22 6.48
C TYR A 28 -9.14 -18.89 6.22
N ARG A 29 -8.02 -18.98 5.51
CA ARG A 29 -7.37 -17.85 4.85
C ARG A 29 -7.79 -17.81 3.40
N VAL A 30 -7.94 -16.61 2.86
CA VAL A 30 -8.33 -16.38 1.48
C VAL A 30 -7.45 -15.31 0.86
N MET A 31 -7.14 -15.48 -0.41
CA MET A 31 -6.51 -14.42 -1.20
C MET A 31 -7.54 -13.33 -1.49
N ALA A 32 -7.14 -12.09 -1.27
CA ALA A 32 -7.98 -10.93 -1.44
C ALA A 32 -7.32 -9.89 -2.35
N PHE A 33 -8.15 -9.27 -3.18
CA PHE A 33 -7.78 -8.19 -4.08
C PHE A 33 -8.60 -6.95 -3.80
N ASP A 34 -8.01 -5.77 -3.96
CA ASP A 34 -8.73 -4.52 -3.74
C ASP A 34 -8.15 -3.36 -4.56
N GLN A 35 -8.75 -2.17 -4.41
CA GLN A 35 -8.24 -0.93 -4.97
C GLN A 35 -6.80 -0.62 -4.53
N ALA A 36 -6.09 0.16 -5.35
CA ALA A 36 -4.69 0.51 -5.11
C ALA A 36 -4.47 1.28 -3.81
N HIS A 37 -3.25 1.17 -3.28
CA HIS A 37 -2.74 2.09 -2.27
C HIS A 37 -2.22 3.38 -2.93
N LEU A 38 -2.95 4.47 -2.71
CA LEU A 38 -2.60 5.81 -3.20
C LEU A 38 -1.52 6.47 -2.33
N GLY A 39 -0.76 7.39 -2.91
CA GLY A 39 0.28 8.14 -2.20
C GLY A 39 -0.21 9.28 -1.36
N LEU A 40 -1.39 9.79 -1.68
CA LEU A 40 -2.13 10.73 -0.89
C LEU A 40 -3.56 10.21 -0.73
N SER A 41 -4.25 10.62 0.32
CA SER A 41 -5.62 10.19 0.56
C SER A 41 -6.51 10.52 -0.66
N ARG A 42 -7.41 9.59 -1.00
CA ARG A 42 -8.37 9.76 -2.09
C ARG A 42 -9.11 11.08 -1.96
N GLU A 43 -9.53 11.44 -0.75
CA GLU A 43 -10.33 12.64 -0.46
C GLU A 43 -9.62 13.95 -0.82
N TYR A 44 -8.29 13.94 -0.92
CA TYR A 44 -7.51 15.07 -1.43
C TYR A 44 -7.28 14.95 -2.94
N LEU A 45 -6.90 13.77 -3.43
CA LEU A 45 -6.60 13.57 -4.86
C LEU A 45 -7.79 13.85 -5.77
N VAL A 46 -9.02 13.54 -5.34
CA VAL A 46 -10.23 13.84 -6.13
C VAL A 46 -10.54 15.34 -6.24
N LYS A 47 -9.96 16.18 -5.36
CA LYS A 47 -10.08 17.65 -5.41
C LYS A 47 -9.03 18.29 -6.33
N GLY A 48 -8.04 17.52 -6.79
CA GLY A 48 -6.98 18.01 -7.66
C GLY A 48 -6.12 19.11 -7.05
N PHE A 49 -5.58 19.99 -7.89
CA PHE A 49 -4.63 21.03 -7.48
C PHE A 49 -5.25 22.13 -6.60
N ASP A 50 -6.57 22.16 -6.43
CA ASP A 50 -7.23 23.07 -5.49
C ASP A 50 -7.00 22.65 -4.03
N ALA A 51 -6.69 21.38 -3.79
CA ALA A 51 -6.28 20.92 -2.47
C ALA A 51 -4.79 21.20 -2.24
N GLU A 52 -4.47 21.98 -1.21
CA GLU A 52 -3.10 22.35 -0.83
C GLU A 52 -2.20 21.11 -0.67
N TYR A 53 -2.71 20.03 -0.06
CA TYR A 53 -2.00 18.77 0.11
C TYR A 53 -1.57 18.10 -1.21
N VAL A 54 -2.32 18.31 -2.30
CA VAL A 54 -1.95 17.82 -3.64
C VAL A 54 -0.75 18.59 -4.18
N ASN A 55 -0.69 19.91 -3.96
CA ASN A 55 0.48 20.72 -4.33
C ASN A 55 1.73 20.31 -3.54
N PHE A 56 1.61 20.07 -2.23
CA PHE A 56 2.73 19.57 -1.42
C PHE A 56 3.22 18.21 -1.91
N TYR A 57 2.29 17.33 -2.30
CA TYR A 57 2.65 16.03 -2.85
C TYR A 57 3.32 16.13 -4.22
N TYR A 58 2.86 17.05 -5.07
CA TYR A 58 3.47 17.33 -6.36
C TYR A 58 4.89 17.90 -6.25
N ASP A 59 5.12 18.84 -5.33
CA ASP A 59 6.47 19.35 -5.01
C ASP A 59 7.39 18.23 -4.52
N TYR A 60 6.88 17.37 -3.62
CA TYR A 60 7.63 16.20 -3.16
C TYR A 60 8.04 15.27 -4.31
N MET A 61 7.11 14.95 -5.21
CA MET A 61 7.39 14.09 -6.38
C MET A 61 8.48 14.70 -7.28
N GLN A 62 8.43 16.02 -7.54
CA GLN A 62 9.44 16.71 -8.35
C GLN A 62 10.82 16.66 -7.69
N ARG A 63 10.91 16.95 -6.38
CA ARG A 63 12.18 16.91 -5.65
C ARG A 63 12.77 15.50 -5.60
N VAL A 64 11.93 14.48 -5.46
CA VAL A 64 12.32 13.06 -5.55
C VAL A 64 12.92 12.77 -6.93
N ALA A 65 12.24 13.17 -8.01
CA ALA A 65 12.73 12.94 -9.37
C ALA A 65 14.07 13.65 -9.64
N ILE A 66 14.21 14.90 -9.19
CA ILE A 66 15.46 15.68 -9.32
C ILE A 66 16.59 15.02 -8.53
N LEU A 67 16.33 14.57 -7.29
CA LEU A 67 17.33 13.86 -6.50
C LEU A 67 17.82 12.57 -7.19
N LEU A 68 16.95 11.92 -7.97
CA LEU A 68 17.26 10.72 -8.74
C LEU A 68 17.85 11.02 -10.14
N GLY A 69 18.12 12.29 -10.45
CA GLY A 69 18.85 12.70 -11.65
C GLY A 69 18.01 13.28 -12.79
N ALA A 70 16.70 13.50 -12.60
CA ALA A 70 15.88 14.18 -13.61
C ALA A 70 16.20 15.69 -13.66
N THR A 71 16.09 16.31 -14.84
CA THR A 71 16.16 17.77 -14.92
C THR A 71 14.91 18.41 -14.30
N PRO A 72 14.96 19.68 -13.87
CA PRO A 72 13.76 20.37 -13.34
C PRO A 72 12.58 20.36 -14.30
N GLU A 73 12.82 20.51 -15.60
CA GLU A 73 11.80 20.51 -16.65
C GLU A 73 11.16 19.13 -16.80
N GLU A 74 11.99 18.08 -16.82
CA GLU A 74 11.53 16.70 -16.89
C GLU A 74 10.75 16.31 -15.64
N ALA A 75 11.26 16.65 -14.46
CA ALA A 75 10.61 16.38 -13.18
C ALA A 75 9.23 17.05 -13.13
N LYS A 76 9.13 18.33 -13.50
CA LYS A 76 7.87 19.06 -13.58
C LYS A 76 6.88 18.36 -14.52
N LYS A 77 7.28 18.08 -15.75
CA LYS A 77 6.38 17.46 -16.73
C LYS A 77 5.95 16.04 -16.33
N GLN A 78 6.91 15.16 -16.07
CA GLN A 78 6.66 13.73 -15.87
C GLN A 78 5.99 13.46 -14.52
N MET A 79 6.29 14.23 -13.47
CA MET A 79 5.60 14.07 -12.19
C MET A 79 4.18 14.62 -12.24
N LYS A 80 3.90 15.65 -13.07
CA LYS A 80 2.53 16.13 -13.28
C LYS A 80 1.68 15.07 -13.97
N GLU A 81 2.22 14.46 -15.03
CA GLU A 81 1.58 13.33 -15.72
C GLU A 81 1.32 12.16 -14.75
N SER A 82 2.30 11.83 -13.90
CA SER A 82 2.18 10.75 -12.91
C SER A 82 1.14 11.06 -11.83
N LEU A 83 1.04 12.31 -11.38
CA LEU A 83 0.04 12.75 -10.41
C LEU A 83 -1.37 12.74 -11.02
N LEU A 84 -1.52 13.21 -12.25
CA LEU A 84 -2.81 13.16 -12.97
C LEU A 84 -3.27 11.71 -13.16
N PHE A 85 -2.35 10.78 -13.42
CA PHE A 85 -2.64 9.35 -13.45
C PHE A 85 -3.12 8.85 -12.07
N GLU A 86 -2.44 9.19 -10.98
CA GLU A 86 -2.86 8.82 -9.62
C GLU A 86 -4.23 9.42 -9.24
N MET A 87 -4.56 10.63 -9.72
CA MET A 87 -5.89 11.23 -9.55
C MET A 87 -6.98 10.43 -10.27
N LYS A 88 -6.69 9.85 -11.44
CA LYS A 88 -7.63 8.95 -12.14
C LYS A 88 -7.86 7.66 -11.33
N LEU A 89 -6.80 7.10 -10.73
CA LEU A 89 -6.94 5.95 -9.82
C LEU A 89 -7.77 6.30 -8.58
N ALA A 90 -7.58 7.50 -8.02
CA ALA A 90 -8.36 8.00 -6.90
C ALA A 90 -9.85 8.15 -7.25
N ALA A 91 -10.15 8.73 -8.41
CA ALA A 91 -11.52 8.86 -8.90
C ALA A 91 -12.19 7.50 -9.16
N ALA A 92 -11.41 6.51 -9.66
CA ALA A 92 -11.91 5.16 -9.88
C ALA A 92 -12.21 4.40 -8.57
N SER A 93 -11.48 4.70 -7.50
CA SER A 93 -11.58 4.07 -6.18
C SER A 93 -12.87 4.44 -5.43
N LEU A 94 -13.32 3.58 -4.53
CA LEU A 94 -14.46 3.88 -3.66
C LEU A 94 -14.05 4.83 -2.51
N PRO A 95 -14.94 5.76 -2.09
CA PRO A 95 -14.74 6.58 -0.90
C PRO A 95 -14.77 5.74 0.38
N LYS A 96 -14.19 6.25 1.46
CA LYS A 96 -14.09 5.53 2.74
C LYS A 96 -15.45 5.17 3.32
N GLU A 97 -16.45 6.02 3.14
CA GLU A 97 -17.81 5.86 3.67
C GLU A 97 -18.49 4.63 3.06
N GLU A 98 -18.41 4.45 1.75
CA GLU A 98 -18.97 3.29 1.05
C GLU A 98 -18.27 1.99 1.42
N ARG A 99 -16.99 2.08 1.79
CA ARG A 99 -16.16 0.94 2.21
C ARG A 99 -16.39 0.51 3.66
N ARG A 100 -17.19 1.23 4.45
CA ARG A 100 -17.53 0.82 5.83
C ARG A 100 -18.43 -0.41 5.88
N ASN A 101 -19.17 -0.70 4.80
CA ASN A 101 -20.01 -1.87 4.73
C ASN A 101 -19.19 -3.09 4.27
N ALA A 102 -18.72 -3.88 5.24
CA ALA A 102 -17.88 -5.05 4.98
C ALA A 102 -18.56 -6.09 4.06
N SER A 103 -19.88 -6.23 4.13
CA SER A 103 -20.64 -7.14 3.25
C SER A 103 -20.57 -6.71 1.78
N LYS A 104 -20.51 -5.40 1.48
CA LYS A 104 -20.33 -4.89 0.10
C LYS A 104 -18.93 -5.13 -0.44
N LEU A 105 -17.93 -5.26 0.44
CA LEU A 105 -16.56 -5.59 0.06
C LEU A 105 -16.34 -7.11 -0.06
N TYR A 106 -17.33 -7.93 0.28
CA TYR A 106 -17.23 -9.37 0.21
C TYR A 106 -17.80 -9.91 -1.11
N ASN A 107 -16.97 -9.89 -2.16
CA ASN A 107 -17.34 -10.40 -3.48
C ASN A 107 -16.49 -11.64 -3.81
N PRO A 108 -16.91 -12.86 -3.38
CA PRO A 108 -16.20 -14.08 -3.72
C PRO A 108 -16.35 -14.41 -5.21
N MET A 109 -15.25 -14.79 -5.85
CA MET A 109 -15.21 -15.25 -7.24
C MET A 109 -14.03 -16.19 -7.45
N ARG A 110 -13.92 -16.80 -8.64
CA ARG A 110 -12.74 -17.59 -9.02
C ARG A 110 -11.68 -16.69 -9.64
N LEU A 111 -10.42 -17.11 -9.60
CA LEU A 111 -9.34 -16.36 -10.25
C LEU A 111 -9.61 -16.11 -11.73
N ARG A 112 -10.13 -17.10 -12.46
CA ARG A 112 -10.50 -16.95 -13.88
C ARG A 112 -11.53 -15.85 -14.14
N ASP A 113 -12.46 -15.62 -13.20
CA ASP A 113 -13.52 -14.62 -13.36
C ASP A 113 -12.96 -13.18 -13.21
N MET A 114 -11.75 -13.03 -12.66
CA MET A 114 -11.10 -11.73 -12.54
C MET A 114 -10.52 -11.23 -13.86
N ASP A 115 -10.21 -12.12 -14.80
CA ASP A 115 -9.69 -11.74 -16.12
C ASP A 115 -10.71 -10.84 -16.86
N ASP A 116 -12.01 -11.03 -16.61
CA ASP A 116 -13.10 -10.16 -17.11
C ASP A 116 -13.13 -8.77 -16.46
N LEU A 117 -12.63 -8.66 -15.22
CA LEU A 117 -12.57 -7.38 -14.49
C LEU A 117 -11.39 -6.52 -14.95
N LEU A 118 -10.27 -7.15 -15.33
CA LEU A 118 -9.08 -6.45 -15.81
C LEU A 118 -8.49 -7.21 -17.02
N PRO A 119 -9.08 -7.04 -18.21
CA PRO A 119 -8.63 -7.73 -19.42
C PRO A 119 -7.16 -7.47 -19.72
N GLY A 120 -6.44 -8.53 -20.10
CA GLY A 120 -4.99 -8.49 -20.39
C GLY A 120 -4.10 -8.83 -19.20
N VAL A 121 -4.67 -9.09 -18.02
CA VAL A 121 -3.98 -9.69 -16.88
C VAL A 121 -4.48 -11.12 -16.72
N ASN A 122 -3.58 -12.10 -16.79
CA ASN A 122 -3.88 -13.48 -16.40
C ASN A 122 -3.66 -13.59 -14.88
N PHE A 123 -4.74 -13.62 -14.10
CA PHE A 123 -4.65 -13.55 -12.64
C PHE A 123 -4.04 -14.81 -12.01
N THR A 124 -4.29 -15.99 -12.58
CA THR A 124 -3.67 -17.24 -12.13
C THR A 124 -2.14 -17.15 -12.18
N ASN A 125 -1.58 -16.73 -13.32
CA ASN A 125 -0.15 -16.51 -13.50
C ASN A 125 0.37 -15.36 -12.62
N TYR A 126 -0.40 -14.28 -12.49
CA TYR A 126 -0.04 -13.15 -11.64
C TYR A 126 0.14 -13.57 -10.18
N VAL A 127 -0.82 -14.31 -9.63
CA VAL A 127 -0.80 -14.84 -8.26
C VAL A 127 0.33 -15.83 -8.08
N ASN A 128 0.46 -16.81 -8.98
CA ASN A 128 1.50 -17.83 -8.89
C ASN A 128 2.93 -17.26 -8.97
N LYS A 129 3.12 -16.09 -9.58
CA LYS A 129 4.39 -15.34 -9.57
C LYS A 129 4.64 -14.54 -8.29
N ILE A 130 3.60 -14.22 -7.53
CA ILE A 130 3.71 -13.53 -6.24
C ILE A 130 3.87 -14.53 -5.10
N LEU A 131 3.19 -15.66 -5.19
CA LEU A 131 3.31 -16.78 -4.27
C LEU A 131 4.69 -17.42 -4.40
N THR A 132 5.18 -17.98 -3.29
CA THR A 132 6.42 -18.74 -3.29
C THR A 132 6.17 -20.06 -4.00
N LYS A 133 6.81 -20.24 -5.16
CA LYS A 133 6.60 -21.39 -6.05
C LYS A 133 6.69 -22.74 -5.34
N ASP A 134 7.61 -22.86 -4.38
CA ASP A 134 7.88 -24.11 -3.67
C ASP A 134 6.92 -24.37 -2.50
N ILE A 135 6.13 -23.37 -2.10
CA ILE A 135 5.19 -23.47 -0.96
C ILE A 135 3.78 -23.74 -1.47
N ILE A 136 3.32 -22.93 -2.42
CA ILE A 136 1.93 -22.99 -2.89
C ILE A 136 1.82 -22.45 -4.31
N GLN A 137 1.05 -23.17 -5.11
CA GLN A 137 0.56 -22.75 -6.42
C GLN A 137 -0.93 -23.03 -6.45
N VAL A 138 -1.66 -22.20 -7.19
CA VAL A 138 -3.12 -22.29 -7.30
C VAL A 138 -3.52 -22.43 -8.76
N ASP A 139 -4.66 -23.07 -8.99
CA ASP A 139 -5.28 -23.13 -10.31
C ASP A 139 -6.23 -21.95 -10.54
N GLU A 140 -6.89 -21.94 -11.69
CA GLU A 140 -7.79 -20.86 -12.10
C GLU A 140 -9.16 -20.88 -11.40
N ASP A 141 -9.51 -22.00 -10.77
CA ASP A 141 -10.76 -22.19 -10.02
C ASP A 141 -10.61 -21.80 -8.53
N GLU A 142 -9.39 -21.47 -8.10
CA GLU A 142 -9.10 -20.96 -6.77
C GLU A 142 -10.01 -19.78 -6.40
N ARG A 143 -10.61 -19.90 -5.21
CA ARG A 143 -11.57 -18.92 -4.69
C ARG A 143 -10.85 -17.73 -4.07
N VAL A 144 -11.24 -16.53 -4.50
CA VAL A 144 -10.70 -15.26 -4.01
C VAL A 144 -11.79 -14.29 -3.63
N ILE A 145 -11.46 -13.29 -2.81
CA ILE A 145 -12.36 -12.18 -2.47
C ILE A 145 -11.89 -10.91 -3.17
N VAL A 146 -12.78 -10.26 -3.93
CA VAL A 146 -12.48 -8.95 -4.52
C VAL A 146 -13.23 -7.85 -3.77
N GLY A 147 -12.50 -7.00 -3.06
CA GLY A 147 -13.03 -5.87 -2.29
C GLY A 147 -13.82 -4.89 -3.15
N THR A 148 -13.22 -4.49 -4.27
CA THR A 148 -13.78 -3.45 -5.15
C THR A 148 -13.78 -3.87 -6.62
N PRO A 149 -14.70 -4.75 -7.08
CA PRO A 149 -14.71 -5.22 -8.47
C PRO A 149 -14.87 -4.09 -9.49
N ILE A 150 -15.67 -3.06 -9.15
CA ILE A 150 -15.89 -1.89 -10.02
C ILE A 150 -14.61 -1.08 -10.24
N TYR A 151 -13.71 -1.04 -9.25
CA TYR A 151 -12.42 -0.37 -9.40
C TYR A 151 -11.55 -1.09 -10.43
N LEU A 152 -11.53 -2.43 -10.42
CA LEU A 152 -10.74 -3.19 -11.40
C LEU A 152 -11.20 -2.95 -12.84
N ARG A 153 -12.52 -2.89 -13.07
CA ARG A 153 -13.08 -2.52 -14.39
C ARG A 153 -12.65 -1.12 -14.82
N ARG A 154 -12.77 -0.14 -13.92
CA ARG A 154 -12.33 1.24 -14.19
C ARG A 154 -10.82 1.33 -14.41
N LEU A 155 -10.04 0.54 -13.68
CA LEU A 155 -8.59 0.43 -13.86
C LEU A 155 -8.27 -0.08 -15.26
N ALA A 156 -9.01 -1.08 -15.78
CA ALA A 156 -8.85 -1.57 -17.13
C ALA A 156 -9.02 -0.46 -18.16
N ASP A 157 -10.09 0.34 -18.03
CA ASP A 157 -10.37 1.48 -18.91
C ASP A 157 -9.29 2.55 -18.85
N ILE A 158 -8.77 2.82 -17.66
CA ILE A 158 -7.65 3.76 -17.46
C ILE A 158 -6.41 3.22 -18.16
N LEU A 159 -5.97 2.00 -17.85
CA LEU A 159 -4.74 1.42 -18.40
C LEU A 159 -4.77 1.26 -19.93
N LYS A 160 -5.96 1.09 -20.53
CA LYS A 160 -6.12 1.07 -21.99
C LYS A 160 -5.85 2.42 -22.65
N LYS A 161 -6.14 3.52 -21.95
CA LYS A 161 -6.03 4.90 -22.47
C LYS A 161 -4.68 5.55 -22.14
N GLU A 162 -4.05 5.13 -21.05
CA GLU A 162 -2.84 5.77 -20.55
C GLU A 162 -1.56 5.30 -21.28
N PRO A 163 -0.68 6.22 -21.69
CA PRO A 163 0.63 5.86 -22.21
C PRO A 163 1.43 5.02 -21.21
N LYS A 164 2.02 3.92 -21.68
CA LYS A 164 2.85 3.00 -20.85
C LYS A 164 3.95 3.73 -20.07
N ARG A 165 4.51 4.81 -20.63
CA ARG A 165 5.53 5.64 -19.99
C ARG A 165 5.01 6.35 -18.73
N ILE A 166 3.78 6.88 -18.76
CA ILE A 166 3.16 7.54 -17.60
C ILE A 166 2.94 6.53 -16.48
N VAL A 167 2.40 5.35 -16.81
CA VAL A 167 2.20 4.27 -15.84
C VAL A 167 3.53 3.81 -15.24
N ALA A 168 4.58 3.67 -16.04
CA ALA A 168 5.91 3.29 -15.57
C ALA A 168 6.53 4.35 -14.64
N ASN A 169 6.44 5.63 -15.01
CA ASN A 169 6.92 6.73 -14.19
C ASN A 169 6.20 6.81 -12.84
N TYR A 170 4.87 6.63 -12.85
CA TYR A 170 4.08 6.53 -11.63
C TYR A 170 4.60 5.41 -10.72
N LEU A 171 4.71 4.18 -11.25
CA LEU A 171 5.17 3.02 -10.47
C LEU A 171 6.57 3.24 -9.88
N LEU A 172 7.51 3.77 -10.68
CA LEU A 172 8.86 4.08 -10.22
C LEU A 172 8.86 5.16 -9.13
N GLY A 173 8.04 6.20 -9.27
CA GLY A 173 7.89 7.24 -8.25
C GLY A 173 7.35 6.69 -6.93
N ARG A 174 6.38 5.77 -6.97
CA ARG A 174 5.83 5.10 -5.77
C ARG A 174 6.88 4.23 -5.07
N ILE A 175 7.66 3.48 -5.84
CA ILE A 175 8.74 2.62 -5.33
C ILE A 175 9.88 3.45 -4.74
N ALA A 176 10.31 4.49 -5.46
CA ALA A 176 11.33 5.42 -4.97
C ALA A 176 10.92 5.97 -3.61
N ARG A 177 9.69 6.48 -3.49
CA ARG A 177 9.14 6.99 -2.22
C ARG A 177 9.23 5.97 -1.08
N GLU A 178 8.93 4.70 -1.31
CA GLU A 178 9.03 3.66 -0.27
C GLU A 178 10.47 3.49 0.23
N GLY A 179 11.48 3.60 -0.64
CA GLY A 179 12.88 3.44 -0.26
C GLY A 179 13.53 4.67 0.39
N PHE A 180 12.91 5.85 0.32
CA PHE A 180 13.57 7.12 0.67
C PHE A 180 14.02 7.23 2.12
N PHE A 181 13.38 6.53 3.05
CA PHE A 181 13.80 6.54 4.46
C PHE A 181 15.13 5.82 4.70
N LEU A 182 15.57 4.96 3.76
CA LEU A 182 16.84 4.21 3.80
C LEU A 182 17.99 4.97 3.12
N LEU A 183 17.70 6.09 2.45
CA LEU A 183 18.68 6.83 1.65
C LEU A 183 19.44 7.88 2.49
N ASN A 184 20.27 8.68 1.80
CA ASN A 184 21.16 9.67 2.39
C ASN A 184 20.41 10.86 3.05
N LYS A 185 21.17 11.82 3.58
CA LYS A 185 20.62 13.01 4.25
C LYS A 185 19.68 13.82 3.35
N ALA A 186 20.01 14.00 2.07
CA ALA A 186 19.21 14.77 1.13
C ALA A 186 17.79 14.18 0.94
N ALA A 187 17.70 12.85 0.77
CA ALA A 187 16.41 12.16 0.68
C ALA A 187 15.57 12.32 1.97
N ARG A 188 16.23 12.27 3.13
CA ARG A 188 15.58 12.48 4.44
C ARG A 188 15.08 13.91 4.62
N GLU A 189 15.82 14.90 4.14
CA GLU A 189 15.43 16.32 4.17
C GLU A 189 14.21 16.58 3.28
N ILE A 190 14.16 16.02 2.07
CA ILE A 190 12.96 16.09 1.20
C ILE A 190 11.75 15.46 1.91
N SER A 191 11.93 14.28 2.50
CA SER A 191 10.87 13.57 3.23
C SER A 191 10.42 14.32 4.49
N LEU A 192 11.33 15.03 5.17
CA LEU A 192 11.00 15.88 6.30
C LEU A 192 10.23 17.12 5.85
N SER A 193 10.67 17.80 4.79
CA SER A 193 9.98 18.96 4.22
C SER A 193 8.53 18.61 3.85
N TYR A 194 8.33 17.46 3.22
CA TYR A 194 6.98 17.00 2.88
C TYR A 194 6.13 16.72 4.13
N ARG A 195 6.67 16.01 5.13
CA ARG A 195 5.95 15.78 6.41
C ARG A 195 5.66 17.08 7.16
N LYS A 196 6.57 18.06 7.11
CA LYS A 196 6.35 19.38 7.72
C LYS A 196 5.12 20.06 7.10
N ASN A 197 5.00 20.01 5.78
CA ASN A 197 3.84 20.58 5.08
C ASN A 197 2.54 19.79 5.32
N LEU A 198 2.62 18.46 5.45
CA LEU A 198 1.44 17.62 5.67
C LEU A 198 0.91 17.65 7.11
N THR A 199 1.80 17.53 8.10
CA THR A 199 1.44 17.22 9.50
C THR A 199 2.07 18.18 10.50
N GLY A 200 2.74 19.25 10.05
CA GLY A 200 3.39 20.23 10.93
C GLY A 200 4.64 19.70 11.64
N THR A 201 5.18 18.55 11.22
CA THR A 201 6.33 17.92 11.88
C THR A 201 7.58 18.79 11.73
N GLN A 202 8.08 19.34 12.85
CA GLN A 202 9.19 20.29 12.84
C GLN A 202 10.58 19.64 12.79
N ALA A 203 10.72 18.44 13.34
CA ALA A 203 12.01 17.76 13.45
C ALA A 203 11.91 16.30 13.01
N ASP A 204 13.02 15.80 12.48
CA ASP A 204 13.14 14.39 12.14
C ASP A 204 13.23 13.53 13.40
N THR A 205 12.61 12.36 13.38
CA THR A 205 12.68 11.42 14.50
C THR A 205 14.13 10.98 14.71
N PRO A 206 14.64 10.94 15.96
CA PRO A 206 15.99 10.47 16.24
C PRO A 206 16.29 9.11 15.61
N ARG A 207 17.52 8.93 15.10
CA ARG A 207 17.88 7.73 14.31
C ARG A 207 17.62 6.44 15.06
N TRP A 208 17.93 6.37 16.35
CA TRP A 208 17.70 5.17 17.16
C TRP A 208 16.22 4.77 17.21
N LYS A 209 15.30 5.75 17.34
CA LYS A 209 13.85 5.49 17.34
C LYS A 209 13.38 4.97 15.98
N LYS A 210 13.96 5.47 14.89
CA LYS A 210 13.70 4.95 13.54
C LYS A 210 14.19 3.51 13.39
N CYS A 211 15.39 3.19 13.89
CA CYS A 211 15.91 1.83 13.87
C CYS A 211 15.02 0.88 14.68
N VAL A 212 14.61 1.27 15.89
CA VAL A 212 13.66 0.49 16.71
C VAL A 212 12.33 0.29 15.98
N GLY A 213 11.79 1.35 15.36
CA GLY A 213 10.57 1.26 14.56
C GLY A 213 10.70 0.34 13.34
N ALA A 214 11.86 0.38 12.66
CA ALA A 214 12.16 -0.52 11.54
C ALA A 214 12.26 -1.99 11.98
N SER A 215 12.70 -2.25 13.21
CA SER A 215 12.69 -3.59 13.80
C SER A 215 11.30 -4.10 14.16
N GLY A 216 10.23 -3.33 13.91
CA GLY A 216 8.84 -3.77 14.12
C GLY A 216 8.46 -5.04 13.34
N THR A 217 9.18 -5.37 12.26
CA THR A 217 9.05 -6.67 11.56
C THR A 217 9.40 -7.87 12.45
N LEU A 218 10.14 -7.65 13.53
CA LEU A 218 10.51 -8.62 14.56
C LEU A 218 9.67 -8.46 15.83
N GLY A 219 8.48 -7.88 15.73
CA GLY A 219 7.66 -7.45 16.87
C GLY A 219 7.41 -8.56 17.91
N SER A 220 7.22 -9.81 17.50
CA SER A 220 7.06 -10.95 18.41
C SER A 220 8.34 -11.25 19.21
N VAL A 221 9.49 -11.25 18.54
CA VAL A 221 10.81 -11.48 19.15
C VAL A 221 11.15 -10.35 20.11
N LEU A 222 10.96 -9.10 19.67
CA LEU A 222 11.21 -7.92 20.50
C LEU A 222 10.24 -7.83 21.68
N GLY A 223 8.97 -8.20 21.48
CA GLY A 223 7.98 -8.27 22.55
C GLY A 223 8.35 -9.30 23.60
N HIS A 224 8.79 -10.49 23.18
CA HIS A 224 9.28 -11.52 24.09
C HIS A 224 10.50 -11.05 24.89
N LEU A 225 11.50 -10.47 24.22
CA LEU A 225 12.68 -9.92 24.87
C LEU A 225 12.31 -8.80 25.85
N TYR A 226 11.41 -7.89 25.45
CA TYR A 226 10.93 -6.81 26.30
C TYR A 226 10.27 -7.36 27.57
N MET A 227 9.42 -8.38 27.44
CA MET A 227 8.80 -9.06 28.59
C MET A 227 9.84 -9.72 29.49
N GLN A 228 10.84 -10.39 28.93
CA GLN A 228 11.92 -10.98 29.72
C GLN A 228 12.74 -9.93 30.48
N ILE A 229 13.01 -8.77 29.90
CA ILE A 229 13.83 -7.73 30.54
C ILE A 229 13.01 -6.93 31.56
N GLN A 230 11.81 -6.49 31.20
CA GLN A 230 10.99 -5.57 32.01
C GLN A 230 10.12 -6.30 33.05
N HIS A 231 9.82 -7.59 32.83
CA HIS A 231 8.95 -8.38 33.70
C HIS A 231 9.64 -9.65 34.24
N ALA A 232 10.98 -9.70 34.27
CA ALA A 232 11.73 -10.69 35.06
C ALA A 232 11.44 -10.52 36.56
N GLY A 233 10.29 -11.01 37.02
CA GLY A 233 9.91 -11.03 38.44
C GLY A 233 8.44 -10.72 38.76
N TYR A 234 7.59 -10.30 37.81
CA TYR A 234 6.20 -9.92 38.10
C TYR A 234 5.16 -10.68 37.24
N GLY A 235 4.72 -11.82 37.80
CA GLY A 235 3.37 -12.39 37.83
C GLY A 235 2.44 -12.34 36.60
N GLN A 236 2.19 -13.51 36.01
CA GLN A 236 1.00 -13.81 35.20
C GLN A 236 -0.33 -13.84 35.99
N VAL A 237 -0.31 -13.49 37.29
CA VAL A 237 -1.42 -13.77 38.22
C VAL A 237 -2.52 -12.69 38.20
N HIS A 238 -2.25 -11.47 37.74
CA HIS A 238 -3.22 -10.36 37.84
C HIS A 238 -4.13 -10.12 36.62
N GLN A 239 -3.79 -10.59 35.42
CA GLN A 239 -4.63 -10.31 34.24
C GLN A 239 -5.83 -11.25 34.06
N LYS A 240 -5.79 -12.48 34.62
CA LYS A 240 -6.92 -13.42 34.53
C LYS A 240 -8.16 -12.95 35.29
N GLY A 241 -7.99 -12.32 36.45
CA GLY A 241 -9.11 -11.84 37.27
C GLY A 241 -9.88 -10.65 36.68
N VAL A 242 -9.27 -9.88 35.76
CA VAL A 242 -9.94 -8.75 35.11
C VAL A 242 -10.78 -9.20 33.90
N GLN A 243 -10.34 -10.22 33.16
CA GLN A 243 -11.10 -10.78 32.04
C GLN A 243 -12.33 -11.60 32.50
N GLU A 244 -12.23 -12.27 33.65
CA GLU A 244 -13.37 -13.02 34.22
C GLU A 244 -14.46 -12.10 34.78
N ASN A 245 -14.11 -10.91 35.27
CA ASN A 245 -15.07 -9.92 35.76
C ASN A 245 -15.71 -9.05 34.66
N SER A 246 -15.15 -9.01 33.45
CA SER A 246 -15.79 -8.36 32.30
C SER A 246 -16.69 -9.29 31.48
N ALA A 247 -16.75 -10.58 31.85
CA ALA A 247 -17.58 -11.60 31.23
C ALA A 247 -18.80 -11.98 32.10
N ARG A 248 -19.03 -11.27 33.21
CA ARG A 248 -20.29 -11.22 33.97
C ARG A 248 -21.02 -9.93 33.68
#